data_AF-A0A9P8F4H0-F1
#
_entry.id   AF-A0A9P8F4H0-F1
#
_cell.length_a   1.000
_cell.length_b   1.000
_cell.length_c   1.000
_cell.angle_alpha   90.00
_cell.angle_beta   90.00
_cell.angle_gamma   90.00
#
_symmetry.space_group_name_H-M   'P 1'
#
loop_
_entity.id
_entity.type
_entity.pdbx_description
1 polymer ?
#
loop_
_entity_poly.entity_id
_entity_poly.type
_entity_poly.pdbx_seq_one_letter_code
_entity_poly.pdbx_strand_id
1 'polypeptide(L)'
;ITGAWRSFWHTMTSNDRHASPDMPYRTGAHTPLAQSRHAPLTSVATAAESRTDLNNPYAQDNDFMPANGRMSPNGPYSPGLRSTMQRQSSSGNLEGVGQGEIQMQSFSEGLPPPPPVGHSWRRIDQWAEHNHEELFENLCEGCTQNDVNELEHELDCTLPMEMRESLMIHDGQERGGRPTGILFGCMLLDCEEIVQEWKQWARVGDDYLRASSAPFATPQIPNKAFAGSSTQPSAPQPASGAGWRSELMSKQDSHPPNAVQKAYVHPGWIPVARDWGGNNICIDLAPGPAGKWGQVILAGRDYDCKYVVARSWSAFLASVADDLSTPKAIVDDETGELTLREFKNQNVDPSYMDILRWRTDQKYGRRIP
;
A
#
# COMPACT_ATOMS: atom_id res chain seq x y z
N ILE A 1 -12.56 -30.37 -7.53
CA ILE A 1 -11.35 -31.22 -7.33
C ILE A 1 -10.12 -30.59 -8.00
N THR A 2 -10.24 -29.92 -9.16
CA THR A 2 -9.10 -29.36 -9.90
C THR A 2 -8.48 -28.09 -9.27
N GLY A 3 -9.28 -27.16 -8.73
CA GLY A 3 -8.76 -25.90 -8.17
C GLY A 3 -7.99 -26.05 -6.84
N ALA A 4 -8.49 -26.87 -5.92
CA ALA A 4 -7.82 -27.15 -4.64
C ALA A 4 -6.47 -27.85 -4.82
N TRP A 5 -6.37 -28.77 -5.80
CA TRP A 5 -5.12 -29.45 -6.14
C TRP A 5 -4.11 -28.49 -6.78
N ARG A 6 -4.55 -27.60 -7.67
CA ARG A 6 -3.69 -26.55 -8.25
C ARG A 6 -3.19 -25.58 -7.19
N SER A 7 -4.05 -25.17 -6.26
CA SER A 7 -3.69 -24.29 -5.15
C SER A 7 -2.66 -24.96 -4.24
N PHE A 8 -2.86 -26.23 -3.90
CA PHE A 8 -1.90 -27.01 -3.12
C PHE A 8 -0.53 -27.12 -3.80
N TRP A 9 -0.49 -27.48 -5.09
CA TRP A 9 0.76 -27.54 -5.85
C TRP A 9 1.41 -26.17 -6.00
N HIS A 10 0.61 -25.12 -6.17
CA HIS A 10 1.12 -23.75 -6.24
C HIS A 10 1.80 -23.35 -4.95
N THR A 11 1.16 -23.58 -3.79
CA THR A 11 1.76 -23.32 -2.48
C THR A 11 3.03 -24.16 -2.24
N MET A 12 3.13 -25.37 -2.80
CA MET A 12 4.32 -26.21 -2.66
C MET A 12 5.45 -25.87 -3.64
N THR A 13 5.19 -25.21 -4.76
CA THR A 13 6.17 -25.04 -5.85
C THR A 13 6.41 -23.59 -6.27
N SER A 14 5.58 -22.66 -5.79
CA SER A 14 5.72 -21.23 -6.02
C SER A 14 6.22 -20.55 -4.76
N ASN A 15 7.04 -19.52 -4.95
CA ASN A 15 7.41 -18.60 -3.87
C ASN A 15 6.32 -17.54 -3.64
N ASP A 16 5.21 -17.58 -4.37
CA ASP A 16 4.09 -16.66 -4.22
C ASP A 16 3.36 -16.97 -2.90
N ARG A 17 3.38 -16.02 -1.95
CA ARG A 17 2.74 -16.18 -0.64
C ARG A 17 1.23 -15.96 -0.71
N HIS A 18 0.78 -15.08 -1.61
CA HIS A 18 -0.59 -14.57 -1.67
C HIS A 18 -1.26 -14.78 -3.03
N ALA A 19 -0.51 -14.89 -4.12
CA ALA A 19 -1.07 -14.98 -5.47
C ALA A 19 -1.77 -16.32 -5.72
N SER A 20 -3.00 -16.23 -6.24
CA SER A 20 -3.78 -17.41 -6.60
C SER A 20 -3.31 -18.04 -7.93
N PRO A 21 -3.45 -19.37 -8.12
CA PRO A 21 -2.91 -20.05 -9.32
C PRO A 21 -3.61 -19.66 -10.63
N ASP A 22 -4.87 -19.22 -10.55
CA ASP A 22 -5.75 -18.95 -11.70
C ASP A 22 -5.76 -17.46 -12.11
N MET A 23 -4.76 -16.69 -11.68
CA MET A 23 -4.67 -15.24 -11.89
C MET A 23 -4.60 -14.84 -13.38
N PRO A 24 -5.34 -13.81 -13.83
CA PRO A 24 -5.32 -13.33 -15.22
C PRO A 24 -3.95 -12.84 -15.73
N TYR A 25 -3.05 -12.38 -14.86
CA TYR A 25 -1.69 -11.99 -15.28
C TYR A 25 -0.85 -13.19 -15.71
N ARG A 26 -1.10 -14.38 -15.16
CA ARG A 26 -0.44 -15.62 -15.57
C ARG A 26 -0.99 -16.17 -16.89
N THR A 27 -2.24 -15.83 -17.24
CA THR A 27 -2.91 -16.26 -18.48
C THR A 27 -2.74 -15.28 -19.64
N GLY A 28 -2.03 -14.16 -19.44
CA GLY A 28 -1.71 -13.19 -20.49
C GLY A 28 -2.89 -12.28 -20.91
N ALA A 29 -3.92 -12.16 -20.07
CA ALA A 29 -5.18 -11.49 -20.40
C ALA A 29 -5.34 -10.10 -19.74
N HIS A 30 -4.25 -9.36 -19.49
CA HIS A 30 -4.33 -8.03 -18.87
C HIS A 30 -4.13 -6.90 -19.89
N THR A 31 -4.94 -5.85 -19.75
CA THR A 31 -4.71 -4.54 -20.39
C THR A 31 -4.34 -3.57 -19.27
N PRO A 32 -3.12 -3.00 -19.25
CA PRO A 32 -2.73 -2.07 -18.18
C PRO A 32 -3.63 -0.83 -18.23
N LEU A 33 -4.18 -0.44 -17.07
CA LEU A 33 -4.91 0.83 -16.94
C LEU A 33 -3.91 1.98 -17.04
N ALA A 34 -4.21 2.93 -17.94
CA ALA A 34 -3.32 4.05 -18.25
C ALA A 34 -3.11 4.95 -17.03
N GLN A 35 -1.84 5.15 -16.65
CA GLN A 35 -1.43 5.93 -15.47
C GLN A 35 -1.75 7.44 -15.56
N SER A 36 -2.18 7.96 -16.71
CA SER A 36 -2.71 9.33 -16.90
C SER A 36 -3.05 9.55 -18.39
N ARG A 37 -3.95 10.50 -18.70
CA ARG A 37 -4.33 10.91 -20.08
C ARG A 37 -3.17 11.45 -20.94
N HIS A 38 -1.97 11.65 -20.37
CA HIS A 38 -0.83 12.26 -21.05
C HIS A 38 0.45 11.40 -21.10
N ALA A 39 0.41 10.12 -20.70
CA ALA A 39 1.58 9.24 -20.81
C ALA A 39 1.68 8.63 -22.24
N PRO A 40 2.83 8.73 -22.94
CA PRO A 40 3.02 8.08 -24.23
C PRO A 40 3.05 6.55 -24.08
N LEU A 41 2.33 5.85 -24.95
CA LEU A 41 2.14 4.40 -24.94
C LEU A 41 3.47 3.66 -25.26
N THR A 42 4.17 3.19 -24.23
CA THR A 42 5.20 2.16 -24.40
C THR A 42 4.59 0.80 -24.10
N SER A 43 4.41 -0.01 -25.15
CA SER A 43 3.99 -1.40 -25.05
C SER A 43 5.06 -2.23 -24.33
N VAL A 44 4.82 -2.59 -23.07
CA VAL A 44 5.64 -3.59 -22.37
C VAL A 44 5.07 -4.97 -22.70
N ALA A 45 5.78 -5.72 -23.54
CA ALA A 45 5.47 -7.12 -23.80
C ALA A 45 5.99 -7.98 -22.64
N THR A 46 5.13 -8.30 -21.67
CA THR A 46 5.45 -9.27 -20.61
C THR A 46 4.99 -10.66 -21.03
N ALA A 47 5.81 -11.36 -21.81
CA ALA A 47 5.61 -12.78 -22.09
C ALA A 47 6.92 -13.47 -22.50
N ALA A 48 7.98 -13.41 -21.67
CA ALA A 48 9.13 -14.32 -21.79
C ALA A 48 10.12 -14.13 -20.63
N GLU A 49 9.76 -14.46 -19.39
CA GLU A 49 10.78 -14.61 -18.33
C GLU A 49 10.28 -15.54 -17.22
N SER A 50 9.96 -16.78 -17.62
CA SER A 50 9.81 -17.89 -16.69
C SER A 50 10.53 -19.11 -17.27
N ARG A 51 11.87 -19.09 -17.19
CA ARG A 51 12.69 -20.30 -17.29
C ARG A 51 13.77 -20.24 -16.23
N THR A 52 13.57 -21.06 -15.19
CA THR A 52 14.60 -21.44 -14.22
C THR A 52 15.62 -22.31 -14.93
N ASP A 53 16.75 -21.75 -15.35
CA ASP A 53 17.90 -22.54 -15.80
C ASP A 53 18.59 -23.18 -14.57
N LEU A 54 18.35 -24.48 -14.39
CA LEU A 54 19.08 -25.33 -13.46
C LEU A 54 20.44 -25.70 -14.08
N ASN A 55 21.51 -25.10 -13.55
CA ASN A 55 22.88 -25.43 -13.92
C ASN A 55 23.34 -26.65 -13.09
N ASN A 56 23.38 -27.85 -13.69
CA ASN A 56 24.01 -29.04 -13.08
C ASN A 56 25.14 -29.54 -13.98
N PRO A 57 26.41 -29.56 -13.53
CA PRO A 57 27.55 -29.84 -14.39
C PRO A 57 28.00 -31.30 -14.27
N TYR A 58 27.17 -32.29 -14.60
CA TYR A 58 27.61 -33.66 -14.85
C TYR A 58 26.48 -34.47 -15.50
N ALA A 59 26.53 -34.67 -16.82
CA ALA A 59 25.91 -35.82 -17.48
C ALA A 59 26.52 -36.05 -18.86
N GLN A 60 26.84 -37.31 -19.08
CA GLN A 60 27.66 -37.90 -20.12
C GLN A 60 26.80 -38.37 -21.30
N ASP A 61 27.44 -38.54 -22.45
CA ASP A 61 26.93 -39.07 -23.72
C ASP A 61 25.80 -40.11 -23.61
N ASN A 62 24.73 -39.94 -24.40
CA ASN A 62 24.25 -41.01 -25.28
C ASN A 62 23.21 -40.57 -26.31
N ASP A 63 23.43 -41.10 -27.51
CA ASP A 63 22.66 -41.07 -28.74
C ASP A 63 21.27 -41.75 -28.58
N PHE A 64 20.18 -41.11 -29.02
CA PHE A 64 19.00 -41.82 -29.55
C PHE A 64 18.01 -40.89 -30.29
N MET A 65 17.79 -41.15 -31.58
CA MET A 65 16.67 -40.63 -32.38
C MET A 65 15.44 -41.54 -32.26
N PRO A 66 14.20 -41.01 -32.46
CA PRO A 66 13.57 -41.29 -33.75
C PRO A 66 12.70 -40.15 -34.33
N ALA A 67 12.43 -40.32 -35.63
CA ALA A 67 11.76 -39.42 -36.55
C ALA A 67 10.22 -39.48 -36.51
N ASN A 68 9.57 -38.34 -36.72
CA ASN A 68 8.57 -38.17 -37.79
C ASN A 68 8.16 -36.70 -37.94
N GLY A 69 8.42 -36.14 -39.11
CA GLY A 69 8.24 -34.72 -39.40
C GLY A 69 6.83 -34.31 -39.86
N ARG A 70 6.54 -33.02 -39.68
CA ARG A 70 5.74 -32.21 -40.60
C ARG A 70 6.39 -30.83 -40.70
N MET A 71 6.81 -30.48 -41.92
CA MET A 71 7.42 -29.19 -42.28
C MET A 71 6.37 -28.17 -42.71
N SER A 72 6.62 -26.89 -42.44
CA SER A 72 6.11 -25.70 -43.15
C SER A 72 6.90 -24.46 -42.69
N PRO A 73 7.04 -23.39 -43.49
CA PRO A 73 8.24 -23.15 -44.30
C PRO A 73 9.08 -21.94 -43.87
N ASN A 74 10.29 -21.89 -44.42
CA ASN A 74 11.28 -20.80 -44.35
C ASN A 74 10.66 -19.39 -44.47
N GLY A 75 10.76 -18.61 -43.39
CA GLY A 75 10.82 -17.15 -43.45
C GLY A 75 12.26 -16.67 -43.65
N PRO A 76 12.50 -15.56 -44.38
CA PRO A 76 13.84 -15.14 -44.75
C PRO A 76 14.66 -14.69 -43.53
N TYR A 77 15.82 -15.32 -43.38
CA TYR A 77 16.87 -14.91 -42.46
C TYR A 77 17.31 -13.49 -42.83
N SER A 78 17.10 -12.53 -41.93
CA SER A 78 17.69 -11.18 -42.03
C SER A 78 18.80 -11.08 -41.00
N PRO A 79 20.07 -11.40 -41.36
CA PRO A 79 21.19 -11.18 -40.49
C PRO A 79 21.49 -9.68 -40.43
N GLY A 80 21.54 -9.10 -39.21
CA GLY A 80 22.21 -7.80 -39.03
C GLY A 80 21.54 -6.71 -38.20
N LEU A 81 20.54 -6.98 -37.35
CA LEU A 81 19.97 -5.93 -36.47
C LEU A 81 20.18 -6.14 -34.96
N ARG A 82 20.89 -7.18 -34.55
CA ARG A 82 21.25 -7.39 -33.13
C ARG A 82 22.59 -6.80 -32.70
N SER A 83 23.37 -6.23 -33.62
CA SER A 83 24.66 -5.60 -33.30
C SER A 83 24.63 -4.07 -33.22
N THR A 84 23.47 -3.41 -33.45
CA THR A 84 23.37 -1.94 -33.41
C THR A 84 22.80 -1.40 -32.11
N MET A 85 22.18 -2.21 -31.25
CA MET A 85 21.82 -1.80 -29.88
C MET A 85 22.83 -2.23 -28.81
N GLN A 86 23.79 -3.09 -29.13
CA GLN A 86 24.87 -3.48 -28.19
C GLN A 86 26.22 -2.81 -28.50
N ARG A 87 26.25 -1.86 -29.45
CA ARG A 87 27.41 -0.98 -29.72
C ARG A 87 27.20 0.48 -29.35
N GLN A 88 26.04 0.86 -28.81
CA GLN A 88 25.84 2.18 -28.20
C GLN A 88 26.11 2.22 -26.69
N SER A 89 26.51 1.10 -26.08
CA SER A 89 26.84 1.03 -24.65
C SER A 89 28.27 0.55 -24.31
N SER A 90 29.17 0.36 -25.29
CA SER A 90 30.56 -0.07 -24.97
C SER A 90 31.66 0.27 -25.98
N SER A 91 31.50 1.32 -26.79
CA SER A 91 32.58 1.79 -27.67
C SER A 91 32.64 3.32 -27.71
N GLY A 92 32.91 3.92 -26.57
CA GLY A 92 33.40 5.30 -26.46
C GLY A 92 34.91 5.25 -26.25
N ASN A 93 35.64 5.85 -27.18
CA ASN A 93 37.08 6.06 -27.18
C ASN A 93 37.62 6.44 -25.78
N LEU A 94 38.69 5.76 -25.39
CA LEU A 94 39.56 6.14 -24.29
C LEU A 94 40.43 7.33 -24.72
N GLU A 95 39.89 8.55 -24.71
CA GLU A 95 40.68 9.79 -24.74
C GLU A 95 39.78 11.00 -24.42
N GLY A 96 40.09 11.72 -23.33
CA GLY A 96 39.53 13.05 -23.04
C GLY A 96 38.78 13.17 -21.72
N VAL A 97 39.50 13.60 -20.68
CA VAL A 97 38.95 14.04 -19.38
C VAL A 97 38.05 15.27 -19.57
N GLY A 98 36.84 15.26 -18.97
CA GLY A 98 35.98 16.44 -18.87
C GLY A 98 34.73 16.22 -18.02
N GLN A 99 34.84 16.49 -16.71
CA GLN A 99 33.80 16.84 -15.73
C GLN A 99 32.46 16.09 -15.73
N GLY A 100 32.19 15.34 -14.65
CA GLY A 100 30.93 14.65 -14.41
C GLY A 100 29.73 15.60 -14.33
N GLU A 101 28.80 15.45 -15.27
CA GLU A 101 27.43 15.94 -15.15
C GLU A 101 26.64 15.00 -14.24
N ILE A 102 26.48 15.38 -12.97
CA ILE A 102 25.44 14.81 -12.12
C ILE A 102 24.10 15.25 -12.73
N GLN A 103 23.29 14.31 -13.19
CA GLN A 103 21.98 14.60 -13.73
C GLN A 103 21.10 15.21 -12.63
N MET A 104 20.85 16.52 -12.73
CA MET A 104 20.10 17.30 -11.74
C MET A 104 18.66 16.78 -11.63
N GLN A 105 18.34 16.09 -10.54
CA GLN A 105 16.99 15.63 -10.26
C GLN A 105 16.11 16.83 -9.88
N SER A 106 14.88 16.85 -10.42
CA SER A 106 13.93 17.94 -10.17
C SER A 106 13.55 18.02 -8.70
N PHE A 107 13.75 19.18 -8.07
CA PHE A 107 13.33 19.43 -6.70
C PHE A 107 11.80 19.53 -6.64
N SER A 108 11.13 18.53 -6.06
CA SER A 108 9.71 18.67 -5.70
C SER A 108 9.62 19.50 -4.42
N GLU A 109 8.91 20.63 -4.46
CA GLU A 109 8.68 21.51 -3.30
C GLU A 109 9.97 22.08 -2.66
N GLY A 110 11.06 22.19 -3.42
CA GLY A 110 12.35 22.69 -2.92
C GLY A 110 13.11 21.72 -2.01
N LEU A 111 12.63 20.48 -1.86
CA LEU A 111 13.31 19.41 -1.13
C LEU A 111 14.02 18.46 -2.09
N PRO A 112 15.16 17.87 -1.71
CA PRO A 112 15.77 16.82 -2.50
C PRO A 112 14.82 15.62 -2.60
N PRO A 113 14.90 14.84 -3.68
CA PRO A 113 14.14 13.60 -3.81
C PRO A 113 14.42 12.67 -2.62
N PRO A 114 13.41 11.91 -2.16
CA PRO A 114 13.61 11.00 -1.05
C PRO A 114 14.63 9.91 -1.44
N PRO A 115 15.34 9.32 -0.46
CA PRO A 115 16.21 8.18 -0.73
C PRO A 115 15.39 6.98 -1.25
N PRO A 116 16.00 6.06 -2.01
CA PRO A 116 15.32 4.83 -2.43
C PRO A 116 14.79 4.02 -1.25
N VAL A 117 13.65 3.35 -1.43
CA VAL A 117 12.95 2.55 -0.40
C VAL A 117 13.90 1.58 0.30
N GLY A 118 14.69 0.81 -0.47
CA GLY A 118 15.63 -0.16 0.06
C GLY A 118 16.80 0.45 0.86
N HIS A 119 17.11 1.73 0.71
CA HIS A 119 18.08 2.39 1.58
C HIS A 119 17.49 2.66 2.97
N SER A 120 16.24 3.14 3.03
CA SER A 120 15.54 3.37 4.29
C SER A 120 15.28 2.07 5.04
N TRP A 121 14.83 1.00 4.35
CA TRP A 121 14.65 -0.31 4.97
C TRP A 121 15.92 -0.85 5.59
N ARG A 122 17.04 -0.84 4.88
CA ARG A 122 18.32 -1.31 5.45
C ARG A 122 18.69 -0.62 6.77
N ARG A 123 18.36 0.67 6.92
CA ARG A 123 18.58 1.40 8.17
C ARG A 123 17.62 0.98 9.28
N ILE A 124 16.35 0.74 8.92
CA ILE A 124 15.32 0.22 9.83
C ILE A 124 15.71 -1.19 10.29
N ASP A 125 16.06 -2.08 9.36
CA ASP A 125 16.46 -3.47 9.60
C ASP A 125 17.68 -3.53 10.51
N GLN A 126 18.73 -2.76 10.19
CA GLN A 126 19.92 -2.69 11.02
C GLN A 126 19.57 -2.20 12.43
N TRP A 127 18.70 -1.19 12.56
CA TRP A 127 18.29 -0.73 13.87
C TRP A 127 17.52 -1.81 14.64
N ALA A 128 16.55 -2.48 13.99
CA ALA A 128 15.73 -3.51 14.60
C ALA A 128 16.59 -4.70 15.04
N GLU A 129 17.47 -5.21 14.18
CA GLU A 129 18.39 -6.32 14.49
C GLU A 129 19.27 -6.02 15.72
N HIS A 130 19.75 -4.78 15.87
CA HIS A 130 20.66 -4.43 16.97
C HIS A 130 19.95 -4.05 18.28
N ASN A 131 18.73 -3.52 18.22
CA ASN A 131 18.04 -2.96 19.39
C ASN A 131 16.81 -3.78 19.83
N HIS A 132 16.19 -4.54 18.91
CA HIS A 132 14.97 -5.29 19.14
C HIS A 132 14.86 -6.49 18.17
N GLU A 133 15.63 -7.54 18.44
CA GLU A 133 15.72 -8.73 17.58
C GLU A 133 14.35 -9.41 17.37
N GLU A 134 13.51 -9.49 18.41
CA GLU A 134 12.16 -10.07 18.28
C GLU A 134 11.28 -9.29 17.29
N LEU A 135 11.42 -7.97 17.24
CA LEU A 135 10.71 -7.13 16.28
C LEU A 135 11.27 -7.30 14.87
N PHE A 136 12.58 -7.51 14.72
CA PHE A 136 13.21 -7.80 13.44
C PHE A 136 12.72 -9.15 12.88
N GLU A 137 12.69 -10.20 13.70
CA GLU A 137 12.16 -11.52 13.30
C GLU A 137 10.67 -11.46 12.91
N ASN A 138 9.93 -10.51 13.49
CA ASN A 138 8.52 -10.30 13.17
C ASN A 138 8.29 -9.61 11.81
N LEU A 139 9.30 -8.96 11.23
CA LEU A 139 9.20 -8.40 9.87
C LEU A 139 9.21 -9.53 8.85
N CYS A 140 8.15 -9.63 8.06
CA CYS A 140 8.04 -10.67 7.05
C CYS A 140 9.04 -10.45 5.91
N GLU A 141 9.44 -11.54 5.26
CA GLU A 141 10.16 -11.47 4.00
C GLU A 141 9.31 -10.79 2.92
N GLY A 142 9.98 -10.20 1.93
CA GLY A 142 9.31 -9.50 0.85
C GLY A 142 8.44 -10.40 -0.02
N CYS A 143 7.31 -9.86 -0.48
CA CYS A 143 6.40 -10.59 -1.36
C CYS A 143 6.88 -10.59 -2.81
N THR A 144 6.33 -11.50 -3.60
CA THR A 144 6.67 -11.61 -5.02
C THR A 144 5.97 -10.53 -5.85
N GLN A 145 6.47 -10.29 -7.07
CA GLN A 145 5.80 -9.42 -8.03
C GLN A 145 4.35 -9.86 -8.32
N ASN A 146 4.07 -11.17 -8.28
CA ASN A 146 2.73 -11.71 -8.51
C ASN A 146 1.79 -11.37 -7.34
N ASP A 147 2.29 -11.46 -6.11
CA ASP A 147 1.55 -11.09 -4.91
C ASP A 147 1.13 -9.61 -4.96
N VAL A 148 2.05 -8.71 -5.34
CA VAL A 148 1.74 -7.29 -5.52
C VAL A 148 0.72 -7.06 -6.64
N ASN A 149 0.81 -7.80 -7.74
CA ASN A 149 -0.16 -7.69 -8.83
C ASN A 149 -1.56 -8.18 -8.40
N GLU A 150 -1.63 -9.19 -7.53
CA GLU A 150 -2.90 -9.69 -6.98
C GLU A 150 -3.48 -8.67 -6.00
N LEU A 151 -2.65 -8.07 -5.16
CA LEU A 151 -3.05 -6.97 -4.29
C LEU A 151 -3.65 -5.81 -5.09
N GLU A 152 -2.99 -5.35 -6.14
CA GLU A 152 -3.51 -4.30 -7.03
C GLU A 152 -4.83 -4.68 -7.71
N HIS A 153 -4.94 -5.94 -8.13
CA HIS A 153 -6.17 -6.46 -8.72
C HIS A 153 -7.32 -6.50 -7.70
N GLU A 154 -7.07 -6.91 -6.46
CA GLU A 154 -8.08 -6.92 -5.41
C GLU A 154 -8.51 -5.53 -4.95
N LEU A 155 -7.59 -4.56 -4.94
CA LEU A 155 -7.86 -3.16 -4.59
C LEU A 155 -8.45 -2.35 -5.75
N ASP A 156 -8.51 -2.91 -6.97
CA ASP A 156 -8.90 -2.23 -8.21
C ASP A 156 -8.14 -0.90 -8.41
N CYS A 157 -6.84 -0.89 -8.10
CA CYS A 157 -6.00 0.29 -8.22
C CYS A 157 -4.54 -0.06 -8.59
N THR A 158 -3.75 0.96 -8.94
CA THR A 158 -2.31 0.83 -9.12
C THR A 158 -1.61 1.47 -7.94
N LEU A 159 -0.68 0.74 -7.31
CA LEU A 159 0.09 1.23 -6.19
C LEU A 159 1.28 2.09 -6.68
N PRO A 160 1.71 3.10 -5.91
CA PRO A 160 2.95 3.81 -6.18
C PRO A 160 4.14 2.84 -6.22
N MET A 161 5.09 3.06 -7.14
CA MET A 161 6.27 2.19 -7.28
C MET A 161 7.00 1.99 -5.95
N GLU A 162 7.08 3.05 -5.14
CA GLU A 162 7.74 3.04 -3.84
C GLU A 162 7.02 2.11 -2.84
N MET A 163 5.70 1.96 -2.95
CA MET A 163 4.95 1.00 -2.15
C MET A 163 5.19 -0.44 -2.63
N ARG A 164 5.24 -0.65 -3.95
CA ARG A 164 5.56 -1.97 -4.54
C ARG A 164 6.93 -2.46 -4.09
N GLU A 165 7.94 -1.61 -4.21
CA GLU A 165 9.30 -1.90 -3.76
C GLU A 165 9.35 -2.21 -2.26
N SER A 166 8.57 -1.50 -1.45
CA SER A 166 8.51 -1.74 0.00
C SER A 166 7.95 -3.12 0.32
N LEU A 167 6.84 -3.52 -0.31
CA LEU A 167 6.22 -4.84 -0.11
C LEU A 167 7.14 -5.97 -0.58
N MET A 168 7.92 -5.74 -1.63
CA MET A 168 8.93 -6.69 -2.13
C MET A 168 10.19 -6.78 -1.25
N ILE A 169 10.34 -5.91 -0.25
CA ILE A 169 11.39 -6.01 0.77
C ILE A 169 10.82 -6.63 2.04
N HIS A 170 9.71 -6.08 2.54
CA HIS A 170 8.98 -6.62 3.68
C HIS A 170 7.47 -6.63 3.44
N ASP A 171 6.89 -7.82 3.49
CA ASP A 171 5.45 -8.03 3.38
C ASP A 171 4.75 -7.90 4.73
N GLY A 172 4.84 -6.70 5.33
CA GLY A 172 4.24 -6.42 6.63
C GLY A 172 4.91 -7.12 7.82
N GLN A 173 4.16 -7.24 8.90
CA GLN A 173 4.55 -7.90 10.15
C GLN A 173 3.77 -9.21 10.36
N GLU A 174 4.41 -10.21 10.99
CA GLU A 174 3.78 -11.51 11.22
C GLU A 174 2.58 -11.42 12.18
N ARG A 175 1.54 -12.20 11.87
CA ARG A 175 0.30 -12.28 12.64
C ARG A 175 0.47 -13.07 13.93
N GLY A 176 -0.16 -12.58 15.00
CA GLY A 176 -0.30 -13.33 16.26
C GLY A 176 0.82 -13.11 17.28
N GLY A 177 1.78 -12.23 16.99
CA GLY A 177 2.77 -11.74 17.96
C GLY A 177 2.20 -10.70 18.94
N ARG A 178 3.08 -10.14 19.79
CA ARG A 178 2.76 -8.94 20.56
C ARG A 178 2.46 -7.79 19.58
N PRO A 179 1.54 -6.85 19.89
CA PRO A 179 1.18 -5.75 19.01
C PRO A 179 2.26 -4.65 18.95
N THR A 180 3.54 -5.03 18.81
CA THR A 180 4.66 -4.09 18.67
C THR A 180 4.82 -3.75 17.20
N GLY A 181 4.40 -2.55 16.81
CA GLY A 181 4.56 -2.06 15.45
C GLY A 181 5.95 -1.47 15.20
N ILE A 182 6.57 -1.80 14.05
CA ILE A 182 7.86 -1.22 13.62
C ILE A 182 7.77 0.30 13.43
N LEU A 183 6.58 0.82 13.16
CA LEU A 183 6.29 2.25 13.06
C LEU A 183 5.86 2.81 14.43
N PHE A 184 6.72 2.61 15.44
CA PHE A 184 6.54 3.10 16.82
C PHE A 184 5.15 2.77 17.39
N GLY A 185 4.80 1.49 17.40
CA GLY A 185 3.52 0.97 17.89
C GLY A 185 2.47 0.76 16.80
N CYS A 186 2.61 1.41 15.63
CA CYS A 186 1.74 1.14 14.48
C CYS A 186 2.23 -0.10 13.71
N MET A 187 1.38 -1.13 13.60
CA MET A 187 1.70 -2.38 12.93
C MET A 187 1.68 -2.18 11.41
N LEU A 188 2.76 -2.57 10.73
CA LEU A 188 2.82 -2.60 9.27
C LEU A 188 2.02 -3.79 8.73
N LEU A 189 1.11 -3.54 7.79
CA LEU A 189 0.19 -4.55 7.27
C LEU A 189 0.83 -5.41 6.16
N ASP A 190 0.57 -6.71 6.20
CA ASP A 190 0.86 -7.63 5.08
C ASP A 190 -0.13 -7.42 3.91
N CYS A 191 0.17 -7.96 2.72
CA CYS A 191 -0.70 -7.82 1.55
C CYS A 191 -2.17 -8.23 1.82
N GLU A 192 -2.39 -9.29 2.59
CA GLU A 192 -3.73 -9.75 2.95
C GLU A 192 -4.44 -8.80 3.94
N GLU A 193 -3.72 -8.26 4.92
CA GLU A 193 -4.23 -7.32 5.90
C GLU A 193 -4.56 -5.98 5.28
N ILE A 194 -3.77 -5.50 4.30
CA ILE A 194 -4.10 -4.32 3.51
C ILE A 194 -5.48 -4.50 2.86
N VAL A 195 -5.73 -5.64 2.23
CA VAL A 195 -7.03 -5.97 1.62
C VAL A 195 -8.14 -6.09 2.67
N GLN A 196 -7.88 -6.76 3.79
CA GLN A 196 -8.87 -6.95 4.86
C GLN A 196 -9.30 -5.62 5.48
N GLU A 197 -8.33 -4.78 5.82
CA GLU A 197 -8.55 -3.44 6.38
C GLU A 197 -9.24 -2.55 5.35
N TRP A 198 -8.81 -2.56 4.08
CA TRP A 198 -9.48 -1.83 3.01
C TRP A 198 -10.93 -2.26 2.82
N LYS A 199 -11.23 -3.57 2.78
CA LYS A 199 -12.60 -4.10 2.72
C LYS A 199 -13.42 -3.73 3.95
N GLN A 200 -12.80 -3.69 5.14
CA GLN A 200 -13.45 -3.24 6.37
C GLN A 200 -13.88 -1.77 6.24
N TRP A 201 -12.98 -0.90 5.80
CA TRP A 201 -13.28 0.52 5.58
C TRP A 201 -14.30 0.74 4.46
N ALA A 202 -14.25 -0.06 3.39
CA ALA A 202 -15.27 -0.04 2.35
C ALA A 202 -16.65 -0.39 2.90
N ARG A 203 -16.77 -1.44 3.74
CA ARG A 203 -18.03 -1.80 4.42
C ARG A 203 -18.51 -0.70 5.35
N VAL A 204 -17.60 -0.11 6.12
CA VAL A 204 -17.89 1.02 7.00
C VAL A 204 -18.45 2.19 6.17
N GLY A 205 -17.81 2.53 5.05
CA GLY A 205 -18.30 3.54 4.12
C GLY A 205 -19.68 3.22 3.55
N ASP A 206 -19.88 1.97 3.13
CA ASP A 206 -21.16 1.44 2.66
C ASP A 206 -22.25 1.56 3.72
N ASP A 207 -21.99 1.18 4.98
CA ASP A 207 -22.97 1.28 6.05
C ASP A 207 -23.31 2.74 6.37
N TYR A 208 -22.31 3.63 6.34
CA TYR A 208 -22.51 5.06 6.51
C TYR A 208 -23.32 5.69 5.36
N LEU A 209 -23.09 5.26 4.10
CA LEU A 209 -23.72 5.79 2.89
C LEU A 209 -25.07 5.13 2.55
N ARG A 210 -25.23 3.81 2.74
CA ARG A 210 -26.42 2.98 2.41
C ARG A 210 -27.51 3.07 3.47
N ALA A 211 -27.20 3.40 4.71
CA ALA A 211 -28.22 3.71 5.72
C ALA A 211 -29.07 4.98 5.39
N SER A 212 -28.93 5.51 4.17
CA SER A 212 -29.82 6.44 3.48
C SER A 212 -31.10 5.80 2.89
N SER A 213 -31.17 4.47 2.69
CA SER A 213 -32.24 3.86 1.87
C SER A 213 -33.17 2.84 2.53
N ALA A 214 -33.12 2.63 3.85
CA ALA A 214 -34.13 1.81 4.52
C ALA A 214 -34.43 2.30 5.95
N PRO A 215 -35.61 2.87 6.23
CA PRO A 215 -36.12 2.81 7.59
C PRO A 215 -36.37 1.34 7.91
N PHE A 216 -35.77 0.83 8.99
CA PHE A 216 -36.25 -0.38 9.65
C PHE A 216 -37.72 -0.13 10.01
N ALA A 217 -38.65 -0.55 9.15
CA ALA A 217 -40.05 -0.60 9.49
C ALA A 217 -40.22 -1.77 10.46
N THR A 218 -40.36 -1.46 11.75
CA THR A 218 -40.92 -2.42 12.70
C THR A 218 -42.19 -3.01 12.09
N PRO A 219 -42.37 -4.34 12.03
CA PRO A 219 -43.57 -4.94 11.48
C PRO A 219 -44.78 -4.45 12.28
N GLN A 220 -45.56 -3.55 11.69
CA GLN A 220 -46.79 -3.06 12.29
C GLN A 220 -47.83 -4.18 12.25
N ILE A 221 -48.36 -4.51 13.42
CA ILE A 221 -49.48 -5.44 13.59
C ILE A 221 -50.68 -4.86 12.80
N PRO A 222 -51.41 -5.64 11.98
CA PRO A 222 -52.52 -5.12 11.20
C PRO A 222 -53.58 -4.44 12.08
N ASN A 223 -53.86 -3.16 11.83
CA ASN A 223 -54.79 -2.29 12.58
C ASN A 223 -56.28 -2.69 12.52
N LYS A 224 -56.63 -3.93 12.22
CA LYS A 224 -58.04 -4.38 12.19
C LYS A 224 -58.60 -4.80 13.56
N ALA A 225 -57.89 -4.57 14.67
CA ALA A 225 -58.33 -5.04 15.99
C ALA A 225 -58.82 -3.97 16.98
N PHE A 226 -58.69 -2.65 16.72
CA PHE A 226 -59.19 -1.63 17.66
C PHE A 226 -59.83 -0.44 16.94
N ALA A 227 -61.12 -0.57 16.65
CA ALA A 227 -61.99 0.55 16.31
C ALA A 227 -62.46 1.23 17.62
N GLY A 228 -61.83 2.35 17.98
CA GLY A 228 -62.24 3.22 19.08
C GLY A 228 -61.99 4.67 18.69
N SER A 229 -63.07 5.43 18.53
CA SER A 229 -63.04 6.83 18.09
C SER A 229 -62.48 7.72 19.20
N SER A 230 -61.19 8.14 19.11
CA SER A 230 -60.62 9.35 19.74
C SER A 230 -59.07 9.39 19.74
N THR A 231 -58.41 9.08 18.63
CA THR A 231 -56.96 9.30 18.52
C THR A 231 -56.64 10.16 17.29
N GLN A 232 -56.14 11.37 17.54
CA GLN A 232 -55.54 12.20 16.50
C GLN A 232 -54.30 11.47 15.95
N PRO A 233 -54.05 11.52 14.62
CA PRO A 233 -52.80 11.03 14.08
C PRO A 233 -51.68 11.94 14.61
N SER A 234 -50.76 11.38 15.39
CA SER A 234 -49.49 12.04 15.68
C SER A 234 -48.76 12.28 14.36
N ALA A 235 -48.37 13.53 14.11
CA ALA A 235 -47.53 13.88 12.98
C ALA A 235 -46.27 12.99 13.00
N PRO A 236 -45.80 12.49 11.83
CA PRO A 236 -44.56 11.74 11.78
C PRO A 236 -43.45 12.64 12.31
N GLN A 237 -42.88 12.27 13.47
CA GLN A 237 -41.65 12.86 13.97
C GLN A 237 -40.60 12.73 12.87
N PRO A 238 -39.91 13.82 12.46
CA PRO A 238 -38.85 13.72 11.48
C PRO A 238 -37.81 12.73 12.00
N ALA A 239 -37.45 11.76 11.17
CA ALA A 239 -36.46 10.74 11.50
C ALA A 239 -35.17 11.43 11.98
N SER A 240 -34.88 11.30 13.27
CA SER A 240 -33.68 11.83 13.94
C SER A 240 -32.37 11.22 13.42
N GLY A 241 -32.45 10.29 12.45
CA GLY A 241 -31.30 9.60 11.87
C GLY A 241 -30.55 10.38 10.78
N ALA A 242 -30.98 11.57 10.34
CA ALA A 242 -30.31 12.30 9.25
C ALA A 242 -29.27 13.35 9.71
N GLY A 243 -29.44 13.93 10.91
CA GLY A 243 -28.62 15.07 11.36
C GLY A 243 -27.16 14.73 11.67
N TRP A 244 -26.92 13.61 12.35
CA TRP A 244 -25.57 13.19 12.75
C TRP A 244 -24.66 12.90 11.56
N ARG A 245 -25.19 12.52 10.38
CA ARG A 245 -24.40 12.30 9.16
C ARG A 245 -23.92 13.61 8.55
N SER A 246 -24.81 14.59 8.45
CA SER A 246 -24.44 15.93 8.00
C SER A 246 -23.41 16.54 8.95
N GLU A 247 -23.57 16.28 10.26
CA GLU A 247 -22.59 16.67 11.26
C GLU A 247 -21.24 15.97 11.05
N LEU A 248 -21.21 14.65 10.88
CA LEU A 248 -19.99 13.88 10.61
C LEU A 248 -19.26 14.41 9.37
N MET A 249 -19.99 14.61 8.27
CA MET A 249 -19.42 15.13 7.02
C MET A 249 -18.93 16.58 7.19
N SER A 250 -19.61 17.40 7.99
CA SER A 250 -19.19 18.77 8.26
C SER A 250 -17.90 18.87 9.09
N LYS A 251 -17.57 17.82 9.87
CA LYS A 251 -16.32 17.72 10.63
C LYS A 251 -15.14 17.29 9.77
N GLN A 252 -15.40 16.66 8.61
CA GLN A 252 -14.34 16.14 7.75
C GLN A 252 -13.52 17.28 7.14
N ASP A 253 -12.21 17.21 7.34
CA ASP A 253 -11.28 18.26 6.90
C ASP A 253 -9.92 17.69 6.50
N SER A 254 -9.04 18.57 6.02
CA SER A 254 -7.72 18.20 5.55
C SER A 254 -6.66 19.21 6.01
N HIS A 255 -5.50 18.69 6.39
CA HIS A 255 -4.32 19.47 6.74
C HIS A 255 -3.08 18.94 5.98
N PRO A 256 -2.43 19.75 5.12
CA PRO A 256 -2.79 21.13 4.79
C PRO A 256 -4.13 21.24 4.03
N PRO A 257 -4.77 22.42 4.00
CA PRO A 257 -6.09 22.57 3.40
C PRO A 257 -6.17 22.08 1.96
N ASN A 258 -7.24 21.35 1.64
CA ASN A 258 -7.53 20.79 0.31
C ASN A 258 -6.52 19.75 -0.21
N ALA A 259 -5.59 19.25 0.62
CA ALA A 259 -4.65 18.22 0.20
C ALA A 259 -5.27 16.82 0.18
N VAL A 260 -6.24 16.57 1.04
CA VAL A 260 -7.00 15.32 1.16
C VAL A 260 -8.48 15.62 0.93
N GLN A 261 -9.20 14.69 0.30
CA GLN A 261 -10.65 14.84 0.14
C GLN A 261 -11.36 14.83 1.50
N LYS A 262 -12.40 15.67 1.63
CA LYS A 262 -13.21 15.77 2.86
C LYS A 262 -14.22 14.64 2.93
N ALA A 263 -13.76 13.48 3.37
CA ALA A 263 -14.58 12.29 3.55
C ALA A 263 -14.20 11.58 4.84
N TYR A 264 -15.15 10.84 5.43
CA TYR A 264 -14.84 9.98 6.57
C TYR A 264 -13.94 8.80 6.14
N VAL A 265 -14.29 8.18 5.00
CA VAL A 265 -13.57 7.09 4.36
C VAL A 265 -13.60 7.26 2.83
N HIS A 266 -12.59 6.74 2.12
CA HIS A 266 -12.50 6.79 0.67
C HIS A 266 -11.80 5.52 0.13
N PRO A 267 -12.27 4.88 -0.96
CA PRO A 267 -11.69 3.65 -1.49
C PRO A 267 -10.26 3.84 -2.03
N GLY A 268 -9.91 5.05 -2.45
CA GLY A 268 -8.55 5.41 -2.85
C GLY A 268 -7.58 5.65 -1.69
N TRP A 269 -7.96 5.44 -0.43
CA TRP A 269 -7.06 5.51 0.72
C TRP A 269 -6.68 4.11 1.15
N ILE A 270 -5.49 3.67 0.75
CA ILE A 270 -5.02 2.30 0.97
C ILE A 270 -4.32 2.23 2.34
N PRO A 271 -4.88 1.55 3.34
CA PRO A 271 -4.24 1.42 4.65
C PRO A 271 -2.97 0.57 4.52
N VAL A 272 -1.89 1.00 5.15
CA VAL A 272 -0.59 0.29 5.14
C VAL A 272 -0.03 0.05 6.53
N ALA A 273 -0.51 0.79 7.53
CA ALA A 273 -0.24 0.50 8.93
C ALA A 273 -1.42 0.91 9.81
N ARG A 274 -1.63 0.21 10.94
CA ARG A 274 -2.73 0.46 11.89
C ARG A 274 -2.25 0.62 13.33
N ASP A 275 -3.01 1.36 14.14
CA ASP A 275 -2.72 1.60 15.57
C ASP A 275 -3.54 0.72 16.55
N TRP A 276 -4.32 -0.24 16.04
CA TRP A 276 -5.28 -1.07 16.79
C TRP A 276 -6.47 -0.32 17.43
N GLY A 277 -6.47 1.01 17.41
CA GLY A 277 -7.58 1.89 17.83
C GLY A 277 -8.59 2.19 16.72
N GLY A 278 -8.30 1.76 15.50
CA GLY A 278 -9.10 2.05 14.30
C GLY A 278 -8.58 3.26 13.53
N ASN A 279 -7.33 3.65 13.74
CA ASN A 279 -6.64 4.63 12.92
C ASN A 279 -5.58 3.95 12.05
N ASN A 280 -5.36 4.54 10.88
CA ASN A 280 -4.50 4.00 9.86
C ASN A 280 -3.57 5.08 9.28
N ILE A 281 -2.34 4.65 8.97
CA ILE A 281 -1.47 5.33 8.03
C ILE A 281 -1.83 4.78 6.65
N CYS A 282 -2.23 5.66 5.73
CA CYS A 282 -2.70 5.29 4.41
C CYS A 282 -1.88 5.93 3.30
N ILE A 283 -1.82 5.25 2.15
CA ILE A 283 -1.41 5.84 0.87
C ILE A 283 -2.64 6.43 0.19
N ASP A 284 -2.59 7.72 -0.11
CA ASP A 284 -3.68 8.44 -0.77
C ASP A 284 -3.52 8.44 -2.30
N LEU A 285 -4.32 7.61 -2.96
CA LEU A 285 -4.40 7.49 -4.42
C LEU A 285 -5.47 8.40 -5.03
N ALA A 286 -6.20 9.14 -4.20
CA ALA A 286 -7.25 10.06 -4.63
C ALA A 286 -7.16 11.39 -3.85
N PRO A 287 -6.06 12.14 -4.03
CA PRO A 287 -5.81 13.36 -3.27
C PRO A 287 -6.83 14.45 -3.58
N GLY A 288 -6.92 15.43 -2.68
CA GLY A 288 -7.64 16.68 -2.94
C GLY A 288 -6.92 17.57 -3.96
N PRO A 289 -7.53 18.71 -4.35
CA PRO A 289 -6.99 19.60 -5.38
C PRO A 289 -5.58 20.15 -5.11
N ALA A 290 -5.18 20.24 -3.84
CA ALA A 290 -3.84 20.69 -3.42
C ALA A 290 -2.93 19.52 -2.99
N GLY A 291 -3.40 18.28 -3.13
CA GLY A 291 -2.66 17.10 -2.72
C GLY A 291 -1.86 16.48 -3.85
N LYS A 292 -1.12 15.43 -3.51
CA LYS A 292 -0.27 14.69 -4.43
C LYS A 292 -0.64 13.22 -4.40
N TRP A 293 -0.72 12.60 -5.58
CA TRP A 293 -0.96 11.16 -5.70
C TRP A 293 0.17 10.37 -5.03
N GLY A 294 -0.19 9.40 -4.18
CA GLY A 294 0.74 8.60 -3.40
C GLY A 294 1.30 9.30 -2.16
N GLN A 295 0.74 10.44 -1.74
CA GLN A 295 1.07 11.03 -0.43
C GLN A 295 0.63 10.12 0.72
N VAL A 296 1.30 10.23 1.86
CA VAL A 296 1.00 9.44 3.06
C VAL A 296 0.13 10.27 3.99
N ILE A 297 -1.00 9.71 4.41
CA ILE A 297 -2.00 10.39 5.23
C ILE A 297 -2.31 9.62 6.53
N LEU A 298 -2.74 10.35 7.56
CA LEU A 298 -3.43 9.77 8.72
C LEU A 298 -4.93 9.83 8.49
N ALA A 299 -5.61 8.69 8.60
CA ALA A 299 -7.05 8.54 8.46
C ALA A 299 -7.57 7.51 9.47
N GLY A 300 -8.89 7.45 9.63
CA GLY A 300 -9.54 6.45 10.49
C GLY A 300 -10.50 7.07 11.49
N ARG A 301 -10.78 6.31 12.55
CA ARG A 301 -11.84 6.58 13.53
C ARG A 301 -11.74 7.96 14.17
N ASP A 302 -10.53 8.36 14.56
CA ASP A 302 -10.29 9.58 15.35
C ASP A 302 -9.79 10.75 14.48
N TYR A 303 -9.65 10.53 13.16
CA TYR A 303 -9.15 11.50 12.20
C TYR A 303 -10.27 12.11 11.36
N ASP A 304 -11.11 12.95 11.99
CA ASP A 304 -12.03 13.84 11.26
C ASP A 304 -11.26 14.77 10.32
N CYS A 305 -10.13 15.30 10.79
CA CYS A 305 -9.15 15.98 9.96
C CYS A 305 -8.09 14.98 9.50
N LYS A 306 -7.92 14.80 8.20
CA LYS A 306 -6.84 13.98 7.64
C LYS A 306 -5.56 14.82 7.56
N TYR A 307 -4.43 14.22 7.92
CA TYR A 307 -3.13 14.91 7.91
C TYR A 307 -2.22 14.29 6.85
N VAL A 308 -1.62 15.12 6.00
CA VAL A 308 -0.58 14.67 5.06
C VAL A 308 0.76 14.69 5.78
N VAL A 309 1.24 13.50 6.18
CA VAL A 309 2.46 13.34 6.99
C VAL A 309 3.72 13.17 6.14
N ALA A 310 3.58 12.73 4.89
CA ALA A 310 4.69 12.67 3.93
C ALA A 310 4.23 12.80 2.47
N ARG A 311 5.13 13.25 1.60
CA ARG A 311 4.87 13.47 0.17
C ARG A 311 4.95 12.22 -0.72
N SER A 312 5.47 11.12 -0.17
CA SER A 312 5.52 9.78 -0.76
C SER A 312 5.92 8.76 0.30
N TRP A 313 5.74 7.47 0.01
CA TRP A 313 6.11 6.39 0.92
C TRP A 313 7.62 6.39 1.25
N SER A 314 8.50 6.62 0.27
CA SER A 314 9.95 6.73 0.52
C SER A 314 10.32 7.88 1.45
N ALA A 315 9.66 9.02 1.31
CA ALA A 315 9.88 10.15 2.22
C ALA A 315 9.43 9.80 3.65
N PHE A 316 8.34 9.05 3.79
CA PHE A 316 7.87 8.55 5.08
C PHE A 316 8.86 7.56 5.71
N LEU A 317 9.27 6.51 4.98
CA LEU A 317 10.25 5.54 5.48
C LEU A 317 11.59 6.18 5.84
N ALA A 318 12.04 7.17 5.06
CA ALA A 318 13.25 7.93 5.39
C ALA A 318 13.12 8.63 6.75
N SER A 319 11.97 9.26 7.00
CA SER A 319 11.71 9.92 8.29
C SER A 319 11.64 8.94 9.47
N VAL A 320 11.05 7.76 9.25
CA VAL A 320 11.03 6.67 10.25
C VAL A 320 12.45 6.19 10.55
N ALA A 321 13.25 5.95 9.51
CA ALA A 321 14.65 5.55 9.66
C ALA A 321 15.48 6.61 10.41
N ASP A 322 15.23 7.89 10.15
CA ASP A 322 15.85 9.00 10.88
C ASP A 322 15.41 9.02 12.35
N ASP A 323 14.12 8.81 12.65
CA ASP A 323 13.60 8.74 14.01
C ASP A 323 14.23 7.60 14.81
N LEU A 324 14.33 6.40 14.22
CA LEU A 324 14.98 5.23 14.83
C LEU A 324 16.46 5.48 15.09
N SER A 325 17.13 6.24 14.22
CA SER A 325 18.54 6.58 14.39
C SER A 325 18.81 7.57 15.54
N THR A 326 17.76 8.09 16.19
CA THR A 326 17.89 9.00 17.34
C THR A 326 17.80 8.25 18.67
N PRO A 327 18.38 8.80 19.76
CA PRO A 327 18.21 8.23 21.10
C PRO A 327 16.79 8.39 21.67
N LYS A 328 15.84 8.90 20.86
CA LYS A 328 14.43 9.05 21.24
C LYS A 328 13.63 7.77 20.97
N ALA A 329 14.12 6.89 20.10
CA ALA A 329 13.54 5.58 19.90
C ALA A 329 13.87 4.71 21.10
N ILE A 330 12.84 4.32 21.86
CA ILE A 330 12.99 3.56 23.10
C ILE A 330 12.14 2.30 23.00
N VAL A 331 12.79 1.17 23.27
CA VAL A 331 12.12 -0.11 23.50
C VAL A 331 11.90 -0.24 24.99
N ASP A 332 10.67 -0.48 25.40
CA ASP A 332 10.34 -0.78 26.79
C ASP A 332 10.67 -2.25 27.10
N ASP A 333 11.57 -2.48 28.06
CA ASP A 333 12.10 -3.82 28.38
C ASP A 333 11.03 -4.79 28.92
N GLU A 334 9.94 -4.29 29.53
CA GLU A 334 8.89 -5.12 30.12
C GLU A 334 7.83 -5.51 29.09
N THR A 335 7.38 -4.53 28.31
CA THR A 335 6.29 -4.68 27.34
C THR A 335 6.80 -5.11 25.96
N GLY A 336 8.03 -4.74 25.61
CA GLY A 336 8.60 -4.86 24.27
C GLY A 336 8.05 -3.81 23.30
N GLU A 337 7.39 -2.76 23.80
CA GLU A 337 6.80 -1.70 22.98
C GLU A 337 7.87 -0.73 22.47
N LEU A 338 7.83 -0.43 21.17
CA LEU A 338 8.68 0.57 20.54
C LEU A 338 7.96 1.92 20.52
N THR A 339 8.53 2.91 21.22
CA THR A 339 7.96 4.27 21.32
C THR A 339 8.96 5.34 20.91
N LEU A 340 8.47 6.49 20.46
CA LEU A 340 9.29 7.65 20.12
C LEU A 340 9.09 8.77 21.16
N ARG A 341 10.07 8.95 22.04
CA ARG A 341 10.05 10.03 23.06
C ARG A 341 10.51 11.37 22.48
N GLU A 342 9.65 11.99 21.66
CA GLU A 342 9.93 13.27 21.01
C GLU A 342 10.03 14.44 22.01
N PHE A 343 9.20 14.45 23.06
CA PHE A 343 9.10 15.54 24.02
C PHE A 343 9.79 15.22 25.34
N LYS A 344 10.61 16.15 25.83
CA LYS A 344 11.22 16.05 27.17
C LYS A 344 10.20 16.50 28.22
N ASN A 345 10.03 15.71 29.29
CA ASN A 345 9.23 16.03 30.48
C ASN A 345 7.70 16.04 30.28
N GLN A 346 7.14 15.10 29.54
CA GLN A 346 5.69 14.81 29.58
C GLN A 346 5.40 13.61 30.48
N ASN A 347 4.26 13.63 31.17
CA ASN A 347 3.83 12.51 32.03
C ASN A 347 3.31 11.31 31.23
N VAL A 348 2.94 11.52 29.96
CA VAL A 348 2.42 10.51 29.05
C VAL A 348 3.11 10.73 27.71
N ASP A 349 3.75 9.68 27.19
CA ASP A 349 4.36 9.71 25.86
C ASP A 349 3.24 9.65 24.80
N PRO A 350 3.20 10.60 23.84
CA PRO A 350 2.19 10.59 22.79
C PRO A 350 2.40 9.46 21.79
N SER A 351 1.33 9.02 21.13
CA SER A 351 1.42 8.04 20.06
C SER A 351 2.25 8.56 18.88
N TYR A 352 2.79 7.65 18.06
CA TYR A 352 3.53 8.08 16.87
C TYR A 352 2.67 8.91 15.91
N MET A 353 1.40 8.55 15.73
CA MET A 353 0.49 9.33 14.89
C MET A 353 0.26 10.75 15.45
N ASP A 354 0.21 10.93 16.77
CA ASP A 354 0.14 12.27 17.39
C ASP A 354 1.42 13.09 17.14
N ILE A 355 2.59 12.44 17.17
CA ILE A 355 3.87 13.08 16.82
C ILE A 355 3.88 13.50 15.35
N LEU A 356 3.42 12.63 14.44
CA LEU A 356 3.31 12.94 13.01
C LEU A 356 2.33 14.09 12.74
N ARG A 357 1.19 14.10 13.43
CA ARG A 357 0.23 15.20 13.41
C ARG A 357 0.88 16.50 13.89
N TRP A 358 1.56 16.47 15.03
CA TRP A 358 2.27 17.64 15.58
C TRP A 358 3.34 18.17 14.60
N ARG A 359 4.12 17.29 13.96
CA ARG A 359 5.09 17.68 12.91
C ARG A 359 4.41 18.36 11.72
N THR A 360 3.25 17.87 11.33
CA THR A 360 2.44 18.45 10.25
C THR A 360 1.94 19.85 10.64
N ASP A 361 1.47 20.01 11.88
CA ASP A 361 1.09 21.32 12.45
C ASP A 361 2.28 22.30 12.51
N GLN A 362 3.50 21.83 12.82
CA GLN A 362 4.70 22.68 12.77
C GLN A 362 5.04 23.11 11.34
N LYS A 363 4.86 22.23 10.35
CA LYS A 363 5.19 22.50 8.95
C LYS A 363 4.22 23.47 8.28
N TYR A 364 2.92 23.32 8.49
CA TYR A 364 1.88 24.09 7.79
C TYR A 364 1.14 25.10 8.67
N GLY A 365 1.54 25.20 9.94
CA GLY A 365 0.85 26.01 10.94
C GLY A 365 -0.28 25.23 11.62
N ARG A 366 -0.42 25.44 12.93
CA ARG A 366 -1.45 24.79 13.74
C ARG A 366 -2.84 25.20 13.28
N ARG A 367 -3.73 24.22 13.13
CA ARG A 367 -5.14 24.50 12.79
C ARG A 367 -5.80 25.31 13.91
N ILE A 368 -6.62 26.30 13.54
CA ILE A 368 -7.43 27.06 14.49
C ILE A 368 -8.53 26.10 15.02
N PRO A 369 -8.82 26.10 16.34
CA PRO A 369 -9.77 25.17 16.97
C PRO A 369 -11.17 25.17 16.36
#